data_AF-Q6XHM0-F1
#
_entry.id   AF-Q6XHM0-F1
#
_cell.length_a   1.000
_cell.length_b   1.000
_cell.length_c   1.000
_cell.angle_alpha   90.00
_cell.angle_beta   90.00
_cell.angle_gamma   90.00
#
_symmetry.space_group_name_H-M   'P 1'
#
loop_
_entity.id
_entity.type
_entity.pdbx_description
1 polymer ?
#
loop_
_entity_poly.entity_id
_entity_poly.type
_entity_poly.pdbx_seq_one_letter_code
_entity_poly.pdbx_strand_id
1 'polypeptide(L)'
;MLVVQLAAVLFSLGLANALPADAGRASSVTTVSIAKGHGYEIEEHQVQTSDGYILTMHRIPYSKNTGNDGPRPVVFLMHGLLCSSSDWVLAGPHSGLAYLLSEAGYDVWMGNARGNTYSKKHASKSPLLQPFWNFEWHDIGIYDLPAMMDYVLYWTNVDQLTYVGHSQGTTSFFVLNSMIPRFKSRIRSAHLLAPV
;
A
#
# COMPACT_ATOMS: atom_id res chain seq x y z
N MET A 1 28.66 10.14 -30.85
CA MET A 1 27.85 11.25 -31.42
C MET A 1 26.39 10.90 -31.19
N LEU A 2 25.84 11.25 -30.04
CA LEU A 2 25.17 12.53 -29.71
C LEU A 2 23.79 12.69 -30.40
N VAL A 3 22.75 12.49 -29.57
CA VAL A 3 21.51 13.29 -29.45
C VAL A 3 20.52 13.30 -30.62
N VAL A 4 19.38 12.63 -30.39
CA VAL A 4 18.08 12.98 -30.98
C VAL A 4 17.28 13.67 -29.86
N GLN A 5 16.92 14.93 -30.06
CA GLN A 5 16.05 15.71 -29.18
C GLN A 5 14.89 16.32 -29.98
N LEU A 6 13.70 16.20 -29.39
CA LEU A 6 12.63 17.22 -29.29
C LEU A 6 11.71 17.55 -30.47
N ALA A 7 10.41 17.30 -30.22
CA ALA A 7 9.33 18.30 -30.08
C ALA A 7 8.11 18.10 -30.99
N ALA A 8 6.95 17.84 -30.35
CA ALA A 8 5.60 18.36 -30.62
C ALA A 8 4.63 17.61 -29.66
N VAL A 9 3.65 18.18 -28.96
CA VAL A 9 2.62 19.13 -29.41
C VAL A 9 2.12 19.97 -28.22
N LEU A 10 1.99 21.28 -28.45
CA LEU A 10 1.25 22.25 -27.64
C LEU A 10 -0.08 22.57 -28.36
N PHE A 11 -1.20 22.55 -27.63
CA PHE A 11 -2.47 23.22 -27.91
C PHE A 11 -3.16 23.33 -26.53
N SER A 12 -3.63 24.46 -25.99
CA SER A 12 -3.82 25.83 -26.45
C SER A 12 -4.08 26.70 -25.20
N LEU A 13 -3.52 27.90 -25.12
CA LEU A 13 -3.94 28.92 -24.15
C LEU A 13 -5.24 29.57 -24.61
N GLY A 14 -6.20 29.76 -23.69
CA GLY A 14 -7.39 30.57 -23.96
C GLY A 14 -8.29 30.77 -22.73
N LEU A 15 -8.30 32.00 -22.22
CA LEU A 15 -9.16 32.62 -21.21
C LEU A 15 -8.94 32.29 -19.73
N ALA A 16 -8.16 33.18 -19.10
CA ALA A 16 -8.30 33.54 -17.70
C ALA A 16 -9.69 34.15 -17.45
N ASN A 17 -10.53 33.42 -16.73
CA ASN A 17 -11.57 34.01 -15.89
C ASN A 17 -11.24 33.62 -14.45
N ALA A 18 -11.16 34.63 -13.59
CA ALA A 18 -10.84 34.50 -12.18
C ALA A 18 -11.75 33.45 -11.52
N LEU A 19 -11.15 32.33 -11.09
CA LEU A 19 -11.82 31.38 -10.22
C LEU A 19 -12.03 32.07 -8.86
N PRO A 20 -13.23 32.00 -8.29
CA PRO A 20 -13.54 32.68 -7.04
C PRO A 20 -12.59 32.24 -5.93
N ALA A 21 -12.24 33.18 -5.06
CA ALA A 21 -11.34 33.03 -3.93
C ALA A 21 -11.96 32.22 -2.78
N ASP A 22 -12.52 31.06 -3.12
CA ASP A 22 -13.07 30.07 -2.19
C ASP A 22 -12.58 28.65 -2.53
N ALA A 23 -11.37 28.55 -3.11
CA ALA A 23 -10.61 27.30 -3.20
C ALA A 23 -10.05 26.88 -1.82
N GLY A 24 -10.92 26.88 -0.81
CA GLY A 24 -10.66 26.43 0.54
C GLY A 24 -10.58 24.89 0.57
N ARG A 25 -9.39 24.38 0.89
CA ARG A 25 -9.06 22.96 1.14
C ARG A 25 -9.50 22.00 0.02
N ALA A 26 -8.58 21.74 -0.91
CA ALA A 26 -8.49 20.38 -1.42
C ALA A 26 -8.14 19.48 -0.22
N SER A 27 -9.13 18.80 0.38
CA SER A 27 -8.81 17.62 1.17
C SER A 27 -8.15 16.65 0.20
N SER A 28 -6.83 16.47 0.29
CA SER A 28 -6.13 15.50 -0.55
C SER A 28 -6.84 14.17 -0.41
N VAL A 29 -7.35 13.62 -1.50
CA VAL A 29 -8.05 12.32 -1.49
C VAL A 29 -7.02 11.26 -1.10
N THR A 30 -7.14 10.70 0.10
CA THR A 30 -6.28 9.64 0.65
C THR A 30 -7.01 8.30 0.69
N THR A 31 -6.27 7.20 0.84
CA THR A 31 -6.85 5.86 1.09
C THR A 31 -7.83 5.92 2.26
N VAL A 32 -7.45 6.60 3.34
CA VAL A 32 -8.30 6.82 4.53
C VAL A 32 -9.57 7.58 4.20
N SER A 33 -9.48 8.71 3.47
CA SER A 33 -10.68 9.48 3.14
C SER A 33 -11.61 8.74 2.18
N ILE A 34 -11.07 7.96 1.25
CA ILE A 34 -11.86 7.11 0.33
C ILE A 34 -12.64 6.06 1.14
N ALA A 35 -11.96 5.31 2.00
CA ALA A 35 -12.60 4.28 2.81
C ALA A 35 -13.66 4.84 3.77
N LYS A 36 -13.34 5.93 4.47
CA LYS A 36 -14.30 6.61 5.35
C LYS A 36 -15.49 7.18 4.57
N GLY A 37 -15.26 7.70 3.36
CA GLY A 37 -16.31 8.19 2.47
C GLY A 37 -17.32 7.11 2.05
N HIS A 38 -16.88 5.85 1.99
CA HIS A 38 -17.73 4.68 1.79
C HIS A 38 -18.26 4.06 3.08
N GLY A 39 -17.98 4.66 4.24
CA GLY A 39 -18.49 4.23 5.53
C GLY A 39 -17.79 3.02 6.13
N TYR A 40 -16.54 2.74 5.73
CA TYR A 40 -15.69 1.74 6.37
C TYR A 40 -14.82 2.37 7.46
N GLU A 41 -14.69 1.67 8.59
CA GLU A 41 -13.64 1.96 9.56
C GLU A 41 -12.28 1.61 8.95
N ILE A 42 -11.29 2.47 9.15
CA ILE A 42 -9.94 2.28 8.64
C ILE A 42 -8.92 2.82 9.63
N GLU A 43 -7.93 1.97 9.94
CA GLU A 43 -6.83 2.25 10.86
C GLU A 43 -5.55 2.53 10.08
N GLU A 44 -4.67 3.37 10.65
CA GLU A 44 -3.31 3.61 10.15
C GLU A 44 -2.30 3.02 11.15
N HIS A 45 -1.37 2.20 10.65
CA HIS A 45 -0.32 1.58 11.45
C HIS A 45 1.05 1.91 10.87
N GLN A 46 1.96 2.38 11.72
CA GLN A 46 3.34 2.65 11.32
C GLN A 46 4.29 1.58 11.81
N VAL A 47 5.17 1.14 10.92
CA VAL A 47 6.25 0.21 11.22
C VAL A 47 7.58 0.77 10.75
N GLN A 48 8.65 0.45 11.48
CA GLN A 48 10.01 0.80 11.08
C GLN A 48 10.72 -0.47 10.59
N THR A 49 11.28 -0.38 9.40
CA THR A 49 12.14 -1.41 8.80
C THR A 49 13.52 -1.42 9.46
N SER A 50 14.25 -2.53 9.34
CA SER A 50 15.59 -2.65 9.94
C SER A 50 16.61 -1.68 9.35
N ASP A 51 16.41 -1.21 8.12
CA ASP A 51 17.26 -0.20 7.47
C ASP A 51 16.74 1.24 7.64
N GLY A 52 15.63 1.41 8.38
CA GLY A 52 15.22 2.68 8.95
C GLY A 52 14.09 3.43 8.23
N TYR A 53 13.51 2.89 7.16
CA TYR A 53 12.28 3.44 6.58
C TYR A 53 11.09 3.24 7.52
N ILE A 54 10.22 4.24 7.57
CA ILE A 54 8.97 4.21 8.34
C ILE A 54 7.82 4.10 7.34
N LEU A 55 7.13 2.97 7.39
CA LEU A 55 6.07 2.58 6.46
C LEU A 55 4.71 2.74 7.12
N THR A 56 3.73 3.26 6.39
CA THR A 56 2.34 3.38 6.87
C THR A 56 1.44 2.35 6.19
N MET A 57 0.94 1.39 6.94
CA MET A 57 -0.09 0.45 6.48
C MET A 57 -1.48 1.00 6.77
N HIS A 58 -2.45 0.61 5.94
CA HIS A 58 -3.86 0.84 6.20
C HIS A 58 -4.55 -0.49 6.50
N ARG A 59 -5.51 -0.47 7.43
CA ARG A 59 -6.26 -1.66 7.82
C ARG A 59 -7.76 -1.40 7.84
N ILE A 60 -8.54 -2.24 7.17
CA ILE A 60 -10.00 -2.32 7.34
C ILE A 60 -10.26 -3.56 8.21
N PRO A 61 -10.53 -3.40 9.52
CA PRO A 61 -10.59 -4.53 10.44
C PRO A 61 -11.83 -5.40 10.25
N TYR A 62 -12.94 -4.80 9.83
CA TYR A 62 -14.22 -5.48 9.60
C TYR A 62 -15.16 -4.65 8.71
N SER A 63 -16.25 -5.28 8.27
CA SER A 63 -17.36 -4.59 7.61
C SER A 63 -18.55 -4.43 8.54
N LYS A 64 -19.41 -3.43 8.27
CA LYS A 64 -20.64 -3.21 9.03
C LYS A 64 -21.58 -4.42 9.04
N ASN A 65 -21.59 -5.20 7.94
CA ASN A 65 -22.45 -6.36 7.79
C ASN A 65 -21.93 -7.59 8.55
N THR A 66 -20.62 -7.66 8.77
CA THR A 66 -19.98 -8.80 9.43
C THR A 66 -19.70 -8.55 10.91
N GLY A 67 -19.77 -7.29 11.38
CA GLY A 67 -19.54 -6.93 12.78
C GLY A 67 -18.07 -7.11 13.23
N ASN A 68 -17.77 -6.85 14.50
CA ASN A 68 -16.42 -6.95 15.05
C ASN A 68 -16.27 -8.09 16.08
N ASP A 69 -17.13 -9.12 15.98
CA ASP A 69 -17.18 -10.18 16.98
C ASP A 69 -16.25 -11.34 16.58
N GLY A 70 -15.10 -11.41 17.26
CA GLY A 70 -14.20 -12.57 17.21
C GLY A 70 -13.05 -12.52 16.20
N PRO A 71 -12.21 -13.55 16.18
CA PRO A 71 -11.01 -13.61 15.34
C PRO A 71 -11.36 -13.75 13.86
N ARG A 72 -10.59 -13.06 13.01
CA ARG A 72 -10.79 -13.02 11.55
C ARG A 72 -9.56 -13.55 10.81
N PRO A 73 -9.73 -14.25 9.68
CA PRO A 73 -8.61 -14.56 8.81
C PRO A 73 -8.01 -13.24 8.27
N VAL A 74 -6.68 -13.14 8.36
CA VAL A 74 -5.94 -11.95 7.94
C VAL A 74 -5.54 -12.05 6.49
N VAL A 75 -5.80 -10.99 5.72
CA VAL A 75 -5.30 -10.84 4.34
C VAL A 75 -4.40 -9.61 4.27
N PHE A 76 -3.21 -9.78 3.69
CA PHE A 76 -2.27 -8.71 3.42
C PHE A 76 -2.20 -8.41 1.92
N LEU A 77 -2.55 -7.19 1.53
CA LEU A 77 -2.59 -6.71 0.15
C LEU A 77 -1.37 -5.82 -0.16
N MET A 78 -0.60 -6.18 -1.20
CA MET A 78 0.58 -5.44 -1.62
C MET A 78 0.48 -4.93 -3.06
N HIS A 79 0.56 -3.61 -3.20
CA HIS A 79 0.41 -2.90 -4.48
C HIS A 79 1.57 -3.13 -5.47
N GLY A 80 1.39 -2.66 -6.71
CA GLY A 80 2.38 -2.74 -7.78
C GLY A 80 3.36 -1.55 -7.84
N LEU A 81 4.15 -1.49 -8.92
CA LEU A 81 5.12 -0.41 -9.14
C LEU A 81 4.40 0.94 -9.30
N LEU A 82 4.89 1.98 -8.63
CA LEU A 82 4.33 3.36 -8.62
C LEU A 82 2.90 3.49 -8.07
N CYS A 83 2.42 2.47 -7.37
CA CYS A 83 1.09 2.42 -6.76
C CYS A 83 1.11 2.73 -5.25
N SER A 84 -0.06 2.59 -4.61
CA SER A 84 -0.21 2.61 -3.16
C SER A 84 -1.37 1.73 -2.69
N SER A 85 -1.63 1.70 -1.38
CA SER A 85 -2.82 1.03 -0.82
C SER A 85 -4.15 1.51 -1.41
N SER A 86 -4.20 2.69 -2.04
CA SER A 86 -5.41 3.21 -2.69
C SER A 86 -5.99 2.27 -3.74
N ASP A 87 -5.13 1.52 -4.44
CA ASP A 87 -5.52 0.63 -5.53
C ASP A 87 -6.60 -0.38 -5.11
N TRP A 88 -6.58 -0.78 -3.84
CA TRP A 88 -7.50 -1.78 -3.30
C TRP A 88 -8.87 -1.21 -2.90
N VAL A 89 -9.01 0.12 -2.84
CA VAL A 89 -10.22 0.82 -2.39
C VAL A 89 -10.82 1.76 -3.45
N LEU A 90 -10.08 2.12 -4.49
CA LEU A 90 -10.52 3.11 -5.49
C LEU A 90 -11.79 2.70 -6.26
N ALA A 91 -11.99 1.40 -6.48
CA ALA A 91 -13.15 0.89 -7.23
C ALA A 91 -14.47 0.88 -6.42
N GLY A 92 -14.44 1.34 -5.16
CA GLY A 92 -15.62 1.41 -4.29
C GLY A 92 -16.10 0.05 -3.75
N PRO A 93 -17.10 0.02 -2.86
CA PRO A 93 -17.47 -1.17 -2.08
C PRO A 93 -17.88 -2.41 -2.88
N HIS A 94 -18.39 -2.22 -4.09
CA HIS A 94 -18.87 -3.32 -4.94
C HIS A 94 -17.77 -4.00 -5.76
N SER A 95 -16.59 -3.38 -5.89
CA SER A 95 -15.53 -3.85 -6.80
C SER A 95 -14.11 -3.75 -6.21
N GLY A 96 -13.90 -2.92 -5.20
CA GLY A 96 -12.62 -2.78 -4.52
C GLY A 96 -12.31 -4.01 -3.69
N LEU A 97 -11.20 -4.67 -3.98
CA LEU A 97 -10.86 -5.96 -3.35
C LEU A 97 -10.80 -5.86 -1.82
N ALA A 98 -10.32 -4.75 -1.27
CA ALA A 98 -10.27 -4.58 0.18
C ALA A 98 -11.68 -4.59 0.82
N TYR A 99 -12.66 -3.99 0.15
CA TYR A 99 -14.05 -4.02 0.63
C TYR A 99 -14.67 -5.39 0.46
N LEU A 100 -14.50 -6.02 -0.71
CA LEU A 100 -15.03 -7.37 -0.96
C LEU A 100 -14.51 -8.39 0.06
N LEU A 101 -13.23 -8.31 0.42
CA LEU A 101 -12.64 -9.14 1.46
C LEU A 101 -13.19 -8.80 2.86
N SER A 102 -13.33 -7.53 3.19
CA SER A 102 -13.92 -7.11 4.46
C SER A 102 -15.37 -7.62 4.62
N GLU A 103 -16.18 -7.49 3.56
CA GLU A 103 -17.55 -8.04 3.51
C GLU A 103 -17.59 -9.57 3.56
N ALA A 104 -16.55 -10.23 3.08
CA ALA A 104 -16.39 -11.69 3.19
C ALA A 104 -15.86 -12.16 4.56
N GLY A 105 -15.68 -11.25 5.53
CA GLY A 105 -15.31 -11.62 6.90
C GLY A 105 -13.81 -11.58 7.21
N TYR A 106 -12.98 -11.01 6.34
CA TYR A 106 -11.53 -10.91 6.55
C TYR A 106 -11.14 -9.66 7.35
N ASP A 107 -9.99 -9.72 8.03
CA ASP A 107 -9.25 -8.55 8.52
C ASP A 107 -8.23 -8.14 7.44
N VAL A 108 -8.44 -6.97 6.83
CA VAL A 108 -7.75 -6.58 5.60
C VAL A 108 -6.67 -5.55 5.89
N TRP A 109 -5.43 -5.94 5.63
CA TRP A 109 -4.25 -5.08 5.73
C TRP A 109 -3.74 -4.71 4.35
N MET A 110 -3.35 -3.46 4.16
CA MET A 110 -2.83 -2.92 2.90
C MET A 110 -1.47 -2.28 3.15
N GLY A 111 -0.44 -2.87 2.55
CA GLY A 111 0.93 -2.39 2.63
C GLY A 111 1.18 -1.16 1.75
N ASN A 112 2.18 -0.37 2.14
CA ASN A 112 2.72 0.72 1.33
C ASN A 112 4.24 0.63 1.31
N ALA A 113 4.80 0.36 0.13
CA ALA A 113 6.25 0.27 -0.06
C ALA A 113 6.96 1.59 0.23
N ARG A 114 8.19 1.51 0.72
CA ARG A 114 9.12 2.63 0.89
C ARG A 114 9.10 3.56 -0.32
N GLY A 115 9.08 4.87 -0.07
CA GLY A 115 9.11 5.90 -1.11
C GLY A 115 7.77 6.22 -1.78
N ASN A 116 6.71 5.44 -1.56
CA ASN A 116 5.37 5.81 -2.07
C ASN A 116 4.74 6.95 -1.24
N THR A 117 3.55 7.43 -1.64
CA THR A 117 2.86 8.56 -0.98
C THR A 117 2.77 8.48 0.54
N TYR A 118 2.61 7.28 1.12
CA TYR A 118 2.39 7.07 2.56
C TYR A 118 3.65 6.66 3.33
N SER A 119 4.72 6.30 2.63
CA SER A 119 5.94 5.72 3.21
C SER A 119 7.21 6.51 2.82
N LYS A 120 7.13 7.85 2.89
CA LYS A 120 8.23 8.81 2.62
C LYS A 120 8.94 9.32 3.87
N LYS A 121 9.16 8.45 4.86
CA LYS A 121 9.83 8.78 6.13
C LYS A 121 10.96 7.80 6.40
N HIS A 122 12.01 8.27 7.05
CA HIS A 122 13.15 7.44 7.46
C HIS A 122 13.75 8.02 8.74
N ALA A 123 14.29 7.15 9.60
CA ALA A 123 14.87 7.51 10.89
C ALA A 123 16.05 8.51 10.82
N SER A 124 16.78 8.57 9.70
CA SER A 124 17.99 9.38 9.57
C SER A 124 18.18 10.05 8.20
N LYS A 125 17.41 9.66 7.18
CA LYS A 125 17.55 10.18 5.81
C LYS A 125 16.37 11.08 5.45
N SER A 126 16.65 12.20 4.80
CA SER A 126 15.61 13.11 4.30
C SER A 126 15.11 12.66 2.93
N PRO A 127 13.78 12.61 2.68
CA PRO A 127 13.21 12.32 1.37
C PRO A 127 13.53 13.40 0.30
N LEU A 128 14.12 14.53 0.71
CA LEU A 128 14.61 15.57 -0.20
C LEU A 128 16.01 15.24 -0.78
N LEU A 129 16.68 14.21 -0.28
CA LEU A 129 18.07 13.89 -0.63
C LEU A 129 18.16 12.50 -1.27
N GLN A 130 19.09 12.34 -2.22
CA GLN A 130 19.31 11.08 -2.95
C GLN A 130 19.49 9.84 -2.06
N PRO A 131 20.16 9.88 -0.88
CA PRO A 131 20.34 8.69 -0.05
C PRO A 131 19.04 8.04 0.43
N PHE A 132 17.94 8.81 0.54
CA PHE A 132 16.61 8.26 0.85
C PHE A 132 16.05 7.44 -0.31
N TRP A 133 16.46 7.71 -1.55
CA TRP A 133 15.94 7.06 -2.75
C TRP A 133 16.86 5.94 -3.27
N ASN A 134 17.93 5.63 -2.52
CA ASN A 134 18.86 4.56 -2.88
C ASN A 134 18.33 3.21 -2.36
N PHE A 135 17.24 2.74 -2.97
CA PHE A 135 16.65 1.43 -2.75
C PHE A 135 16.09 0.88 -4.07
N GLU A 136 15.84 -0.42 -4.12
CA GLU A 136 15.20 -1.10 -5.23
C GLU A 136 14.06 -2.02 -4.75
N TRP A 137 13.40 -2.71 -5.70
CA TRP A 137 12.29 -3.61 -5.39
C TRP A 137 12.73 -4.81 -4.53
N HIS A 138 14.01 -5.19 -4.58
CA HIS A 138 14.56 -6.23 -3.72
C HIS A 138 14.44 -5.84 -2.23
N ASP A 139 14.73 -4.58 -1.90
CA ASP A 139 14.65 -4.06 -0.53
C ASP A 139 13.22 -4.12 0.02
N ILE A 140 12.21 -3.95 -0.83
CA ILE A 140 10.80 -4.13 -0.42
C ILE A 140 10.57 -5.56 0.06
N GLY A 141 11.13 -6.55 -0.64
CA GLY A 141 11.01 -7.97 -0.29
C GLY A 141 11.76 -8.36 0.98
N ILE A 142 12.96 -7.80 1.21
CA ILE A 142 13.81 -8.20 2.36
C ILE A 142 13.68 -7.32 3.61
N TYR A 143 13.12 -6.12 3.50
CA TYR A 143 12.97 -5.19 4.63
C TYR A 143 11.52 -4.76 4.88
N ASP A 144 10.80 -4.33 3.83
CA ASP A 144 9.44 -3.79 4.00
C ASP A 144 8.44 -4.90 4.36
N LEU A 145 8.37 -5.94 3.54
CA LEU A 145 7.44 -7.05 3.76
C LEU A 145 7.66 -7.73 5.12
N PRO A 146 8.91 -8.05 5.54
CA PRO A 146 9.14 -8.59 6.87
C PRO A 146 8.63 -7.70 8.01
N ALA A 147 8.95 -6.41 7.97
CA ALA A 147 8.56 -5.48 9.01
C ALA A 147 7.03 -5.32 9.09
N MET A 148 6.37 -5.19 7.94
CA MET A 148 4.91 -5.09 7.86
C MET A 148 4.23 -6.37 8.33
N MET A 149 4.66 -7.53 7.81
CA MET A 149 3.99 -8.80 8.09
C MET A 149 4.23 -9.31 9.51
N ASP A 150 5.43 -9.13 10.08
CA ASP A 150 5.68 -9.47 11.48
C ASP A 150 4.82 -8.61 12.41
N TYR A 151 4.66 -7.32 12.10
CA TYR A 151 3.75 -6.45 12.84
C TYR A 151 2.30 -6.93 12.76
N VAL A 152 1.83 -7.31 11.56
CA VAL A 152 0.47 -7.81 11.37
C VAL A 152 0.23 -9.10 12.16
N LEU A 153 1.13 -10.06 12.07
CA LEU A 153 1.04 -11.33 12.81
C LEU A 153 1.01 -11.10 14.33
N TYR A 154 1.87 -10.19 14.83
CA TYR A 154 1.92 -9.80 16.23
C TYR A 154 0.63 -9.09 16.68
N TRP A 155 0.18 -8.09 15.92
CA TRP A 155 -0.99 -7.27 16.26
C TRP A 155 -2.28 -8.08 16.30
N THR A 156 -2.44 -8.99 15.33
CA THR A 156 -3.64 -9.82 15.18
C THR A 156 -3.58 -11.12 15.97
N ASN A 157 -2.41 -11.45 16.54
CA ASN A 157 -2.15 -12.69 17.26
C ASN A 157 -2.49 -13.95 16.43
N VAL A 158 -2.11 -13.94 15.14
CA VAL A 158 -2.27 -15.09 14.24
C VAL A 158 -0.91 -15.63 13.82
N ASP A 159 -0.83 -16.95 13.60
CA ASP A 159 0.40 -17.60 13.16
C ASP A 159 0.70 -17.42 11.67
N GLN A 160 -0.35 -17.17 10.87
CA GLN A 160 -0.29 -17.12 9.42
C GLN A 160 -1.28 -16.12 8.84
N LEU A 161 -0.92 -15.51 7.71
CA LEU A 161 -1.80 -14.65 6.92
C LEU A 161 -1.86 -15.09 5.45
N THR A 162 -2.92 -14.69 4.74
CA THR A 162 -3.01 -14.83 3.28
C THR A 162 -2.40 -13.61 2.62
N TYR A 163 -1.51 -13.82 1.67
CA TYR A 163 -0.86 -12.76 0.91
C TYR A 163 -1.55 -12.56 -0.44
N VAL A 164 -1.78 -11.31 -0.84
CA VAL A 164 -2.20 -10.95 -2.19
C VAL A 164 -1.27 -9.86 -2.71
N GLY A 165 -0.62 -10.12 -3.84
CA GLY A 165 0.26 -9.14 -4.49
C GLY A 165 -0.21 -8.84 -5.91
N HIS A 166 -0.04 -7.60 -6.35
CA HIS A 166 -0.23 -7.21 -7.75
C HIS A 166 1.08 -6.73 -8.37
N SER A 167 1.42 -7.19 -9.59
CA SER A 167 2.59 -6.74 -10.33
C SER A 167 3.87 -6.82 -9.47
N GLN A 168 4.59 -5.72 -9.24
CA GLN A 168 5.78 -5.67 -8.37
C GLN A 168 5.54 -6.17 -6.93
N GLY A 169 4.30 -6.13 -6.41
CA GLY A 169 3.96 -6.77 -5.15
C GLY A 169 4.22 -8.28 -5.19
N THR A 170 3.95 -8.94 -6.32
CA THR A 170 4.27 -10.37 -6.52
C THR A 170 5.78 -10.62 -6.55
N THR A 171 6.55 -9.78 -7.24
CA THR A 171 8.01 -9.85 -7.28
C THR A 171 8.61 -9.70 -5.89
N SER A 172 8.10 -8.74 -5.11
CA SER A 172 8.51 -8.52 -3.71
C SER A 172 8.22 -9.75 -2.84
N PHE A 173 7.08 -10.41 -3.05
CA PHE A 173 6.75 -11.67 -2.39
C PHE A 173 7.69 -12.81 -2.78
N PHE A 174 8.07 -12.94 -4.05
CA PHE A 174 9.05 -13.94 -4.47
C PHE A 174 10.41 -13.71 -3.79
N VAL A 175 10.85 -12.46 -3.66
CA VAL A 175 12.06 -12.11 -2.88
C VAL A 175 11.90 -12.54 -1.42
N LEU A 176 10.83 -12.13 -0.74
CA LEU A 176 10.56 -12.52 0.65
C LEU A 176 10.64 -14.04 0.85
N ASN A 177 9.89 -14.79 0.03
CA ASN A 177 9.70 -16.22 0.22
C ASN A 177 10.91 -17.06 -0.19
N SER A 178 11.80 -16.51 -1.04
CA SER A 178 13.07 -17.15 -1.41
C SER A 178 14.22 -16.79 -0.46
N MET A 179 14.29 -15.54 -0.01
CA MET A 179 15.41 -15.00 0.76
C MET A 179 15.22 -15.11 2.28
N ILE A 180 13.98 -15.24 2.77
CA ILE A 180 13.67 -15.24 4.21
C ILE A 180 12.88 -16.51 4.58
N PRO A 181 13.57 -17.65 4.81
CA PRO A 181 12.93 -18.96 4.98
C PRO A 181 11.88 -19.03 6.09
N ARG A 182 12.01 -18.23 7.16
CA ARG A 182 11.03 -18.20 8.27
C ARG A 182 9.62 -17.78 7.84
N PHE A 183 9.46 -17.09 6.71
CA PHE A 183 8.13 -16.71 6.23
C PHE A 183 7.37 -17.87 5.58
N LYS A 184 8.04 -18.96 5.18
CA LYS A 184 7.35 -20.12 4.58
C LYS A 184 6.26 -20.70 5.49
N SER A 185 6.48 -20.70 6.81
CA SER A 185 5.49 -21.17 7.79
C SER A 185 4.49 -20.09 8.22
N ARG A 186 4.65 -18.85 7.76
CA ARG A 186 3.81 -17.68 8.11
C ARG A 186 2.85 -17.26 7.00
N ILE A 187 2.97 -17.86 5.81
CA ILE A 187 2.04 -17.66 4.69
C ILE A 187 1.08 -18.84 4.62
N ARG A 188 -0.22 -18.58 4.75
CA ARG A 188 -1.26 -19.59 4.56
C ARG A 188 -1.47 -19.90 3.07
N SER A 189 -1.60 -18.85 2.27
CA SER A 189 -1.72 -18.90 0.82
C SER A 189 -1.21 -17.59 0.22
N ALA A 190 -0.80 -17.63 -1.06
CA ALA A 190 -0.40 -16.46 -1.81
C ALA A 190 -1.18 -16.38 -3.13
N HIS A 191 -1.77 -15.22 -3.42
CA HIS A 191 -2.51 -14.94 -4.63
C HIS A 191 -1.78 -13.84 -5.41
N LEU A 192 -1.25 -14.21 -6.57
CA LEU A 192 -0.36 -13.35 -7.34
C LEU A 192 -1.07 -12.85 -8.59
N LEU A 193 -1.46 -11.57 -8.58
CA LEU A 193 -2.20 -10.92 -9.65
C LEU A 193 -1.22 -10.26 -10.62
N ALA A 194 -1.26 -10.64 -11.90
CA ALA A 194 -0.30 -10.20 -12.92
C ALA A 194 1.17 -10.35 -12.44
N PRO A 195 1.63 -11.60 -12.16
CA PRO A 195 2.97 -11.82 -11.64
C PRO A 195 4.05 -11.41 -12.64
N VAL A 196 5.16 -10.85 -12.12
CA VAL A 196 6.34 -10.39 -12.88
C VAL A 196 7.59 -11.04 -12.33
#